data_AF-A0AA88PQ47-F1
#
_entry.id   AF-A0AA88PQ47-F1
#
_cell.length_a   1.000
_cell.length_b   1.000
_cell.length_c   1.000
_cell.angle_alpha   90.00
_cell.angle_beta   90.00
_cell.angle_gamma   90.00
#
_symmetry.space_group_name_H-M   'P 1'
#
loop_
_entity.id
_entity.type
_entity.pdbx_description
1 polymer ?
#
loop_
_entity_poly.entity_id
_entity_poly.type
_entity_poly.pdbx_seq_one_letter_code
_entity_poly.pdbx_strand_id
1 'polypeptide(L)'
;MKQTLLDLMRMSRICRMVLATCLGSFILVIFYFQSMFQPVMRRNPFAAEGCCRKGSRNALQELYNPTQAEFSAAAVLHQARRDQVADTCRAHSASSRKRRVLTPSDLKHLVVDDEHELIYCYVPKVACTNWKRVMMVLSGRGKYSDPMEIPSNEAHIPSNLKTLNQYSIPDINHRLKSYLKFLFVREPFERLVSAYRNKFTLRYNTSFHKRYGTKIVRRYRKNATTEALQSGADVKFQEFAEYLVDPGTQREAPLNEHWQTVYSLCHPCHIHYDLVGKYETLEEDANYVLKLAGVGSLRFPTYAKSTRTTDQMAAMFFNNISSHQQSQLYQLYKLDFLMFNYSIPSYLKLQ
;
A
#
# COMPACT_ATOMS: atom_id res chain seq x y z
N MET A 1 25.05 48.68 38.76
CA MET A 1 23.83 49.07 38.02
C MET A 1 23.70 50.58 37.78
N LYS A 2 24.17 51.48 38.66
CA LYS A 2 24.03 52.93 38.42
C LYS A 2 25.04 53.52 37.40
N GLN A 3 26.25 52.96 37.30
CA GLN A 3 27.28 53.50 36.39
C GLN A 3 27.01 53.19 34.91
N THR A 4 26.50 52.00 34.61
CA THR A 4 26.18 51.54 33.25
C THR A 4 24.97 52.25 32.63
N LEU A 5 24.04 52.75 33.45
CA LEU A 5 22.87 53.48 32.97
C LEU A 5 23.24 54.90 32.50
N LEU A 6 24.25 55.51 33.13
CA LEU A 6 24.72 56.86 32.81
C LEU A 6 25.47 56.94 31.48
N ASP A 7 26.25 55.92 31.12
CA ASP A 7 26.95 55.87 29.82
C ASP A 7 25.99 55.65 28.64
N LEU A 8 24.86 54.96 28.86
CA LEU A 8 23.80 54.80 27.85
C LEU A 8 23.08 56.13 27.54
N MET A 9 23.02 57.04 28.51
CA MET A 9 22.39 58.36 28.36
C MET A 9 23.29 59.38 27.63
N ARG A 10 24.60 59.13 27.57
CA ARG A 10 25.59 60.01 26.92
C ARG A 10 25.84 59.68 25.45
N MET A 11 25.22 58.62 24.92
CA MET A 11 25.33 58.27 23.50
C MET A 11 24.48 59.19 22.61
N SER A 12 25.05 59.56 21.45
CA SER A 12 24.34 60.32 20.42
C SER A 12 23.06 59.59 19.99
N ARG A 13 22.04 60.32 19.53
CA ARG A 13 20.76 59.74 19.08
C ARG A 13 20.96 58.67 18.00
N ILE A 14 22.00 58.83 17.17
CA ILE A 14 22.39 57.89 16.11
C ILE A 14 22.88 56.57 16.72
N CYS A 15 23.75 56.59 17.73
CA CYS A 15 24.22 55.38 18.40
C CYS A 15 23.09 54.62 19.10
N ARG A 16 22.13 55.32 19.72
CA ARG A 16 20.94 54.70 20.33
C ARG A 16 20.04 54.03 19.30
N MET A 17 19.84 54.65 18.14
CA MET A 17 19.09 54.04 17.03
C MET A 17 19.80 52.80 16.48
N VAL A 18 21.12 52.85 16.28
CA VAL A 18 21.90 51.71 15.77
C VAL A 18 21.89 50.53 16.75
N LEU A 19 22.02 50.79 18.06
CA LEU A 19 21.89 49.75 19.08
C LEU A 19 20.48 49.14 19.10
N ALA A 20 19.43 49.96 18.97
CA ALA A 20 18.05 49.47 18.94
C ALA A 20 17.74 48.63 17.68
N THR A 21 18.26 49.02 16.51
CA THR A 21 18.09 48.25 15.26
C THR A 21 18.93 46.96 15.25
N CYS A 22 20.12 46.97 15.86
CA CYS A 22 20.92 45.76 16.04
C CYS A 22 20.27 44.79 17.03
N LEU A 23 19.74 45.27 18.17
CA LEU A 23 18.99 44.41 19.10
C LEU A 23 17.70 43.87 18.46
N GLY A 24 16.95 44.71 17.75
CA GLY A 24 15.74 44.28 17.04
C GLY A 24 16.03 43.22 15.98
N SER A 25 17.09 43.39 15.20
CA SER A 25 17.55 42.40 14.22
C SER A 25 18.02 41.10 14.88
N PHE A 26 18.73 41.18 16.01
CA PHE A 26 19.18 40.00 16.75
C PHE A 26 18.01 39.22 17.35
N ILE A 27 17.00 39.91 17.88
CA ILE A 27 15.77 39.32 18.38
C ILE A 27 14.97 38.64 17.25
N LEU A 28 14.87 39.26 16.07
CA LEU A 28 14.23 38.67 14.90
C LEU A 28 14.96 37.42 14.41
N VAL A 29 16.29 37.42 14.43
CA VAL A 29 17.12 36.25 14.11
C VAL A 29 16.90 35.14 15.16
N ILE A 30 16.85 35.46 16.45
CA ILE A 30 16.51 34.49 17.51
C ILE A 30 15.12 33.90 17.29
N PHE A 31 14.11 34.71 16.99
CA PHE A 31 12.76 34.20 16.71
C PHE A 31 12.69 33.39 15.40
N TYR A 32 13.45 33.76 14.37
CA TYR A 32 13.58 33.00 13.12
C TYR A 32 14.26 31.64 13.35
N PHE A 33 15.32 31.61 14.15
CA PHE A 33 15.98 30.36 14.51
C PHE A 33 15.16 29.53 15.50
N GLN A 34 14.46 30.15 16.46
CA GLN A 34 13.50 29.45 17.32
C GLN A 34 12.31 28.88 16.54
N SER A 35 11.83 29.54 15.49
CA SER A 35 10.77 28.98 14.64
C SER A 35 11.26 27.89 13.69
N MET A 36 12.53 27.98 13.23
CA MET A 36 13.19 26.93 12.44
C MET A 36 13.56 25.69 13.27
N PHE A 37 13.86 25.86 14.57
CA PHE A 37 14.27 24.79 15.49
C PHE A 37 13.18 24.36 16.47
N GLN A 38 11.99 24.98 16.45
CA GLN A 38 10.83 24.38 17.07
C GLN A 38 10.37 23.22 16.18
N PRO A 39 10.40 21.97 16.66
CA PRO A 39 9.57 20.97 16.05
C PRO A 39 8.14 21.50 16.20
N VAL A 40 7.45 21.74 15.08
CA VAL A 40 5.99 21.87 15.10
C VAL A 40 5.48 20.52 15.59
N MET A 41 5.43 20.35 16.91
CA MET A 41 4.75 19.27 17.59
C MET A 41 3.26 19.56 17.46
N ARG A 42 2.74 19.47 16.23
CA ARG A 42 1.32 19.17 16.05
C ARG A 42 1.14 17.80 16.69
N ARG A 43 0.55 17.77 17.89
CA ARG A 43 0.05 16.53 18.48
C ARG A 43 -0.80 15.85 17.39
N ASN A 44 -0.43 14.63 17.05
CA ASN A 44 -1.25 13.79 16.18
C ASN A 44 -2.64 13.72 16.85
N PRO A 45 -3.74 14.13 16.19
CA PRO A 45 -5.07 14.07 16.81
C PRO A 45 -5.50 12.63 17.13
N PHE A 46 -4.83 11.62 16.56
CA PHE A 46 -4.98 10.20 16.90
C PHE A 46 -4.02 9.71 17.98
N ALA A 47 -3.01 10.51 18.34
CA ALA A 47 -2.31 10.36 19.62
C ALA A 47 -3.20 10.93 20.73
N ALA A 48 -4.33 10.27 20.98
CA ALA A 48 -5.04 10.43 22.23
C ALA A 48 -4.06 10.16 23.38
N GLU A 49 -4.30 10.77 24.54
CA GLU A 49 -3.54 10.67 25.81
C GLU A 49 -3.41 9.24 26.39
N GLY A 50 -3.64 8.20 25.59
CA GLY A 50 -3.55 6.78 25.92
C GLY A 50 -2.62 5.94 25.04
N CYS A 51 -2.09 6.44 23.90
CA CYS A 51 -1.16 5.62 23.12
C CYS A 51 0.25 5.71 23.75
N CYS A 52 0.80 4.54 24.11
CA CYS A 52 2.09 4.36 24.79
C CYS A 52 2.15 4.73 26.28
N ARG A 53 1.11 4.45 27.08
CA ARG A 53 1.38 4.16 28.51
C ARG A 53 2.28 2.94 28.56
N LYS A 54 3.39 3.00 29.31
CA LYS A 54 4.18 1.82 29.72
C LYS A 54 3.18 0.77 30.25
N GLY A 55 2.90 -0.29 29.48
CA GLY A 55 1.89 -1.31 29.80
C GLY A 55 0.67 -1.41 28.87
N SER A 56 0.51 -0.57 27.85
CA SER A 56 -0.53 -0.76 26.82
C SER A 56 -0.17 -1.91 25.87
N ARG A 57 -1.14 -2.79 25.59
CA ARG A 57 -0.98 -3.90 24.61
C ARG A 57 -0.80 -3.32 23.21
N ASN A 58 0.05 -3.94 22.41
CA ASN A 58 0.17 -3.59 20.99
C ASN A 58 -0.87 -4.31 20.12
N ALA A 59 -1.00 -3.89 18.86
CA ALA A 59 -2.02 -4.39 17.95
C ALA A 59 -1.95 -5.91 17.73
N LEU A 60 -0.73 -6.46 17.70
CA LEU A 60 -0.48 -7.90 17.58
C LEU A 60 -0.95 -8.65 18.84
N GLN A 61 -0.64 -8.13 20.03
CA GLN A 61 -1.06 -8.71 21.31
C GLN A 61 -2.58 -8.66 21.48
N GLU A 62 -3.22 -7.57 21.03
CA GLU A 62 -4.68 -7.44 21.07
C GLU A 62 -5.38 -8.43 20.15
N LEU A 63 -4.82 -8.71 18.97
CA LEU A 63 -5.35 -9.74 18.07
C LEU A 63 -5.34 -11.14 18.71
N TYR A 64 -4.23 -11.55 19.31
CA TYR A 64 -4.06 -12.91 19.85
C TYR A 64 -4.65 -13.12 21.25
N ASN A 65 -4.77 -12.06 22.05
CA ASN A 65 -5.55 -12.13 23.29
C ASN A 65 -6.42 -10.86 23.39
N PRO A 66 -7.65 -10.92 22.85
CA PRO A 66 -8.53 -9.77 22.80
C PRO A 66 -9.08 -9.42 24.18
N THR A 67 -9.14 -8.13 24.48
CA THR A 67 -9.74 -7.62 25.72
C THR A 67 -11.26 -7.42 25.61
N GLN A 68 -11.78 -7.28 24.39
CA GLN A 68 -13.21 -7.04 24.12
C GLN A 68 -13.87 -8.23 23.41
N ALA A 69 -15.06 -8.62 23.88
CA ALA A 69 -15.85 -9.71 23.31
C ALA A 69 -16.32 -9.46 21.86
N GLU A 70 -16.49 -8.19 21.47
CA GLU A 70 -16.83 -7.78 20.10
C GLU A 70 -15.80 -8.24 19.05
N PHE A 71 -14.57 -8.54 19.46
CA PHE A 71 -13.53 -9.02 18.56
C PHE A 71 -13.65 -10.51 18.21
N SER A 72 -14.55 -11.26 18.86
CA SER A 72 -14.61 -12.72 18.70
C SER A 72 -14.97 -13.16 17.27
N ALA A 73 -16.03 -12.60 16.66
CA ALA A 73 -16.45 -13.02 15.32
C ALA A 73 -15.44 -12.63 14.22
N ALA A 74 -14.90 -11.41 14.28
CA ALA A 74 -13.88 -10.95 13.35
C ALA A 74 -12.56 -11.74 13.52
N ALA A 75 -12.17 -12.03 14.77
CA ALA A 75 -10.99 -12.84 15.06
C ALA A 75 -11.12 -14.25 14.49
N VAL A 76 -12.27 -14.92 14.66
CA VAL A 76 -12.54 -16.25 14.10
C VAL A 76 -12.47 -16.23 12.56
N LEU A 77 -13.09 -15.23 11.92
CA LEU A 77 -13.05 -15.07 10.47
C LEU A 77 -11.60 -14.89 9.96
N HIS A 78 -10.83 -14.00 10.57
CA HIS A 78 -9.46 -13.77 10.14
C HIS A 78 -8.52 -14.92 10.49
N GLN A 79 -8.76 -15.64 11.59
CA GLN A 79 -8.07 -16.90 11.91
C GLN A 79 -8.29 -17.93 10.80
N ALA A 80 -9.54 -18.17 10.38
CA ALA A 80 -9.84 -19.10 9.29
C ALA A 80 -9.14 -18.69 7.96
N ARG A 81 -9.08 -17.39 7.66
CA ARG A 81 -8.36 -16.89 6.47
C ARG A 81 -6.84 -17.09 6.59
N ARG A 82 -6.24 -16.90 7.77
CA ARG A 82 -4.82 -17.19 8.00
C ARG A 82 -4.52 -18.68 7.86
N ASP A 83 -5.38 -19.53 8.42
CA ASP A 83 -5.21 -20.98 8.36
C ASP A 83 -5.26 -21.48 6.92
N GLN A 84 -6.20 -20.97 6.11
CA GLN A 84 -6.25 -21.25 4.67
C GLN A 84 -4.93 -20.91 3.94
N VAL A 85 -4.34 -19.75 4.22
CA VAL A 85 -3.06 -19.34 3.64
C VAL A 85 -1.97 -20.32 4.07
N ALA A 86 -1.91 -20.65 5.36
CA ALA A 86 -0.92 -21.57 5.92
C ALA A 86 -1.05 -22.99 5.34
N ASP A 87 -2.27 -23.50 5.21
CA ASP A 87 -2.56 -24.80 4.58
C ASP A 87 -2.13 -24.83 3.12
N THR A 88 -2.48 -23.79 2.36
CA THR A 88 -2.09 -23.68 0.95
C THR A 88 -0.57 -23.61 0.81
N CYS A 89 0.11 -22.87 1.70
CA CYS A 89 1.57 -22.80 1.73
C CYS A 89 2.23 -24.14 2.08
N ARG A 90 1.66 -24.90 3.03
CA ARG A 90 2.13 -26.26 3.36
C ARG A 90 2.00 -27.19 2.15
N ALA A 91 0.83 -27.22 1.51
CA ALA A 91 0.58 -28.05 0.33
C ALA A 91 1.49 -27.67 -0.87
N HIS A 92 1.68 -26.36 -1.10
CA HIS A 92 2.55 -25.88 -2.18
C HIS A 92 4.03 -26.17 -1.91
N SER A 93 4.49 -26.00 -0.66
CA SER A 93 5.88 -26.26 -0.28
C SER A 93 6.23 -27.75 -0.35
N ALA A 94 5.29 -28.65 0.00
CA ALA A 94 5.48 -30.09 -0.19
C ALA A 94 5.70 -30.45 -1.68
N SER A 95 5.13 -29.67 -2.59
CA SER A 95 5.27 -29.85 -4.04
C SER A 95 6.49 -29.12 -4.64
N SER A 96 7.10 -28.17 -3.92
CA SER A 96 8.18 -27.30 -4.40
C SER A 96 9.50 -27.59 -3.71
N ARG A 97 10.52 -28.00 -4.47
CA ARG A 97 11.86 -28.36 -3.92
C ARG A 97 12.77 -27.14 -3.65
N LYS A 98 12.33 -25.91 -3.91
CA LYS A 98 13.17 -24.70 -3.79
C LYS A 98 12.84 -23.93 -2.53
N ARG A 99 13.70 -24.04 -1.50
CA ARG A 99 13.71 -23.10 -0.37
C ARG A 99 14.37 -21.80 -0.84
N ARG A 100 13.56 -20.74 -1.00
CA ARG A 100 14.04 -19.39 -1.33
C ARG A 100 14.17 -18.57 -0.06
N VAL A 101 15.28 -17.86 0.10
CA VAL A 101 15.43 -16.84 1.15
C VAL A 101 14.99 -15.49 0.58
N LEU A 102 14.18 -14.74 1.32
CA LEU A 102 13.78 -13.40 0.91
C LEU A 102 14.97 -12.44 0.97
N THR A 103 15.09 -11.57 -0.02
CA THR A 103 16.05 -10.46 -0.01
C THR A 103 15.33 -9.15 0.30
N PRO A 104 16.04 -8.06 0.67
CA PRO A 104 15.39 -6.77 0.87
C PRO A 104 14.53 -6.32 -0.32
N SER A 105 14.91 -6.62 -1.57
CA SER A 105 14.09 -6.25 -2.73
C SER A 105 12.70 -6.91 -2.75
N ASP A 106 12.54 -8.07 -2.11
CA ASP A 106 11.27 -8.77 -1.96
C ASP A 106 10.35 -8.07 -0.94
N LEU A 107 10.90 -7.22 -0.07
CA LEU A 107 10.18 -6.56 1.03
C LEU A 107 9.69 -5.14 0.69
N LYS A 108 9.82 -4.70 -0.56
CA LYS A 108 9.45 -3.35 -1.00
C LYS A 108 7.94 -3.05 -0.92
N HIS A 109 7.10 -4.09 -0.87
CA HIS A 109 5.64 -3.96 -0.76
C HIS A 109 5.15 -3.77 0.67
N LEU A 110 6.02 -3.90 1.67
CA LEU A 110 5.69 -3.86 3.08
C LEU A 110 5.88 -2.43 3.60
N VAL A 111 4.80 -1.67 3.67
CA VAL A 111 4.79 -0.34 4.32
C VAL A 111 4.82 -0.53 5.82
N VAL A 112 5.70 0.20 6.50
CA VAL A 112 5.91 0.11 7.94
C VAL A 112 5.42 1.38 8.61
N ASP A 113 4.67 1.22 9.69
CA ASP A 113 4.38 2.26 10.65
C ASP A 113 4.89 1.84 12.03
N ASP A 114 6.00 2.46 12.44
CA ASP A 114 6.67 2.14 13.70
C ASP A 114 5.87 2.67 14.92
N GLU A 115 5.02 3.69 14.75
CA GLU A 115 4.29 4.30 15.87
C GLU A 115 3.15 3.40 16.39
N HIS A 116 2.50 2.65 15.49
CA HIS A 116 1.43 1.70 15.83
C HIS A 116 1.84 0.23 15.64
N GLU A 117 3.13 -0.02 15.38
CA GLU A 117 3.70 -1.36 15.16
C GLU A 117 2.95 -2.16 14.07
N LEU A 118 2.74 -1.54 12.91
CA LEU A 118 2.01 -2.12 11.78
C LEU A 118 2.92 -2.38 10.57
N ILE A 119 2.63 -3.47 9.87
CA ILE A 119 3.18 -3.76 8.54
C ILE A 119 2.02 -4.04 7.57
N TYR A 120 1.87 -3.19 6.56
CA TYR A 120 0.89 -3.36 5.51
C TYR A 120 1.56 -3.80 4.20
N CYS A 121 1.21 -4.99 3.69
CA CYS A 121 1.60 -5.35 2.32
C CYS A 121 0.64 -4.76 1.30
N TYR A 122 1.10 -3.77 0.54
CA TYR A 122 0.25 -3.15 -0.47
C TYR A 122 0.16 -3.99 -1.75
N VAL A 123 -1.07 -4.35 -2.12
CA VAL A 123 -1.40 -5.02 -3.38
C VAL A 123 -2.16 -4.04 -4.29
N PRO A 124 -1.64 -3.70 -5.47
CA PRO A 124 -2.37 -2.83 -6.38
C PRO A 124 -3.74 -3.38 -6.76
N LYS A 125 -4.71 -2.47 -6.92
CA LYS A 125 -6.12 -2.75 -7.25
C LYS A 125 -6.94 -3.43 -6.14
N VAL A 126 -6.38 -3.43 -4.93
CA VAL A 126 -7.06 -3.86 -3.70
C VAL A 126 -7.10 -2.70 -2.69
N ALA A 127 -7.69 -1.57 -3.11
CA ALA A 127 -7.77 -0.34 -2.31
C ALA A 127 -6.42 0.22 -1.80
N CYS A 128 -5.30 -0.14 -2.45
CA CYS A 128 -3.97 0.25 -1.97
C CYS A 128 -3.76 1.76 -1.80
N THR A 129 -4.42 2.60 -2.61
CA THR A 129 -4.36 4.06 -2.46
C THR A 129 -4.95 4.49 -1.12
N ASN A 130 -6.10 3.95 -0.73
CA ASN A 130 -6.76 4.29 0.54
C ASN A 130 -5.96 3.80 1.74
N TRP A 131 -5.43 2.57 1.67
CA TRP A 131 -4.52 2.10 2.70
C TRP A 131 -3.25 2.96 2.79
N LYS A 132 -2.64 3.36 1.68
CA LYS A 132 -1.49 4.27 1.71
C LYS A 132 -1.83 5.62 2.36
N ARG A 133 -3.01 6.17 2.09
CA ARG A 133 -3.49 7.39 2.76
C ARG A 133 -3.66 7.20 4.27
N VAL A 134 -4.28 6.09 4.67
CA VAL A 134 -4.41 5.72 6.09
C VAL A 134 -3.03 5.61 6.73
N MET A 135 -2.09 4.86 6.13
CA MET A 135 -0.73 4.74 6.64
C MET A 135 -0.03 6.10 6.73
N MET A 136 -0.24 7.00 5.76
CA MET A 136 0.30 8.37 5.80
C MET A 136 -0.31 9.23 6.91
N VAL A 137 -1.57 9.04 7.26
CA VAL A 137 -2.19 9.70 8.43
C VAL A 137 -1.58 9.16 9.72
N LEU A 138 -1.43 7.84 9.82
CA LEU A 138 -0.87 7.17 11.01
C LEU A 138 0.60 7.57 11.25
N SER A 139 1.44 7.47 10.23
CA SER A 139 2.88 7.77 10.33
C SER A 139 3.22 9.26 10.12
N GLY A 140 2.24 10.07 9.73
CA GLY A 140 2.44 11.45 9.27
C GLY A 140 2.59 12.48 10.38
N ARG A 141 2.57 12.07 11.65
CA ARG A 141 2.77 12.94 12.83
C ARG A 141 1.91 14.21 12.80
N GLY A 142 0.64 14.07 12.42
CA GLY A 142 -0.30 15.20 12.33
C GLY A 142 -0.16 16.10 11.10
N LYS A 143 0.60 15.72 10.07
CA LYS A 143 0.58 16.38 8.75
C LYS A 143 -0.82 16.29 8.12
N TYR A 144 -1.48 15.13 8.30
CA TYR A 144 -2.84 14.86 7.84
C TYR A 144 -3.68 14.32 8.98
N SER A 145 -4.96 14.66 8.99
CA SER A 145 -5.95 14.10 9.92
C SER A 145 -7.01 13.25 9.22
N ASP A 146 -7.29 13.54 7.95
CA ASP A 146 -8.25 12.77 7.14
C ASP A 146 -7.51 12.15 5.93
N PRO A 147 -7.57 10.82 5.74
CA PRO A 147 -6.99 10.17 4.56
C PRO A 147 -7.52 10.72 3.23
N MET A 148 -8.75 11.26 3.19
CA MET A 148 -9.36 11.82 1.98
C MET A 148 -8.79 13.18 1.58
N GLU A 149 -8.11 13.89 2.48
CA GLU A 149 -7.37 15.13 2.16
C GLU A 149 -6.13 14.85 1.31
N ILE A 150 -5.64 13.60 1.30
CA ILE A 150 -4.42 13.21 0.60
C ILE A 150 -4.76 12.85 -0.87
N PRO A 151 -4.25 13.60 -1.86
CA PRO A 151 -4.46 13.28 -3.27
C PRO A 151 -3.90 11.90 -3.66
N SER A 152 -4.52 11.23 -4.64
CA SER A 152 -4.12 9.87 -5.02
C SER A 152 -2.69 9.80 -5.54
N ASN A 153 -2.20 10.82 -6.26
CA ASN A 153 -0.82 10.89 -6.74
C ASN A 153 0.15 11.03 -5.57
N GLU A 154 -0.19 11.83 -4.56
CA GLU A 154 0.63 12.00 -3.35
C GLU A 154 0.75 10.70 -2.54
N ALA A 155 -0.34 9.93 -2.44
CA ALA A 155 -0.35 8.62 -1.78
C ALA A 155 0.55 7.57 -2.47
N HIS A 156 1.02 7.84 -3.69
CA HIS A 156 1.91 6.95 -4.45
C HIS A 156 3.36 7.43 -4.52
N ILE A 157 3.71 8.55 -3.88
CA ILE A 157 5.09 9.04 -3.82
C ILE A 157 5.91 8.13 -2.88
N PRO A 158 6.98 7.48 -3.34
CA PRO A 158 7.74 6.52 -2.51
C PRO A 158 8.34 7.10 -1.23
N SER A 159 8.68 8.39 -1.19
CA SER A 159 9.27 9.04 -0.01
C SER A 159 8.27 9.32 1.11
N ASN A 160 6.96 9.20 0.85
CA ASN A 160 5.92 9.49 1.84
C ASN A 160 5.66 8.34 2.82
N LEU A 161 6.10 7.13 2.49
CA LEU A 161 5.90 5.93 3.31
C LEU A 161 7.19 5.13 3.36
N LYS A 162 7.61 4.78 4.58
CA LYS A 162 8.79 3.94 4.77
C LYS A 162 8.44 2.48 4.53
N THR A 163 9.24 1.79 3.74
CA THR A 163 9.04 0.37 3.41
C THR A 163 10.07 -0.51 4.10
N LEU A 164 9.73 -1.76 4.38
CA LEU A 164 10.55 -2.66 5.20
C LEU A 164 11.94 -2.90 4.61
N ASN A 165 12.08 -2.87 3.28
CA ASN A 165 13.37 -2.99 2.60
C ASN A 165 14.35 -1.84 2.84
N GLN A 166 13.91 -0.74 3.45
CA GLN A 166 14.73 0.43 3.77
C GLN A 166 15.36 0.34 5.17
N TYR A 167 15.12 -0.74 5.90
CA TYR A 167 15.66 -0.99 7.24
C TYR A 167 16.87 -1.94 7.20
N SER A 168 17.65 -1.95 8.28
CA SER A 168 18.73 -2.93 8.47
C SER A 168 18.17 -4.35 8.62
N ILE A 169 18.95 -5.38 8.32
CA ILE A 169 18.49 -6.78 8.49
C ILE A 169 18.01 -7.09 9.93
N PRO A 170 18.72 -6.65 11.01
CA PRO A 170 18.21 -6.81 12.37
C PRO A 170 16.86 -6.12 12.60
N ASP A 171 16.69 -4.89 12.09
CA ASP A 171 15.45 -4.13 12.19
C ASP A 171 14.28 -4.77 11.44
N ILE A 172 14.57 -5.34 10.27
CA ILE A 172 13.60 -6.10 9.47
C ILE A 172 13.11 -7.31 10.28
N ASN A 173 14.03 -8.09 10.83
CA ASN A 173 13.70 -9.29 11.62
C ASN A 173 12.91 -8.93 12.88
N HIS A 174 13.28 -7.85 13.56
CA HIS A 174 12.54 -7.35 14.71
C HIS A 174 11.08 -7.07 14.34
N ARG A 175 10.85 -6.22 13.32
CA ARG A 175 9.51 -5.82 12.90
C ARG A 175 8.67 -6.98 12.38
N LEU A 176 9.25 -7.88 11.58
CA LEU A 176 8.54 -9.09 11.14
C LEU A 176 8.04 -9.94 12.31
N LYS A 177 8.79 -9.96 13.42
CA LYS A 177 8.44 -10.71 14.63
C LYS A 177 7.44 -9.97 15.53
N SER A 178 7.57 -8.65 15.69
CA SER A 178 6.82 -7.89 16.71
C SER A 178 5.59 -7.14 16.19
N TYR A 179 5.52 -6.82 14.89
CA TYR A 179 4.47 -5.94 14.36
C TYR A 179 3.27 -6.73 13.84
N LEU A 180 2.08 -6.13 13.90
CA LEU A 180 0.88 -6.68 13.25
C LEU A 180 1.03 -6.57 11.74
N LYS A 181 1.13 -7.72 11.05
CA LYS A 181 1.27 -7.78 9.59
C LYS A 181 -0.08 -8.07 8.95
N PHE A 182 -0.50 -7.23 8.02
CA PHE A 182 -1.74 -7.44 7.30
C PHE A 182 -1.61 -7.18 5.80
N LEU A 183 -2.47 -7.85 5.04
CA LEU A 183 -2.66 -7.57 3.62
C LEU A 183 -4.14 -7.63 3.27
N PHE A 184 -4.48 -7.03 2.13
CA PHE A 184 -5.80 -7.14 1.54
C PHE A 184 -5.70 -7.81 0.19
N VAL A 185 -6.65 -8.70 -0.09
CA VAL A 185 -6.75 -9.44 -1.36
C VAL A 185 -8.08 -9.19 -2.05
N ARG A 186 -8.14 -9.54 -3.31
CA ARG A 186 -9.31 -9.42 -4.16
C ARG A 186 -9.38 -10.63 -5.06
N GLU A 187 -10.58 -11.00 -5.50
CA GLU A 187 -10.76 -12.01 -6.55
C GLU A 187 -9.77 -11.74 -7.72
N PRO A 188 -8.92 -12.72 -8.09
CA PRO A 188 -7.79 -12.47 -8.98
C PRO A 188 -8.14 -11.88 -10.35
N PHE A 189 -9.28 -12.26 -10.94
CA PHE A 189 -9.67 -11.83 -12.28
C PHE A 189 -10.38 -10.48 -12.30
N GLU A 190 -11.16 -10.14 -11.28
CA GLU A 190 -11.63 -8.79 -11.04
C GLU A 190 -10.45 -7.83 -10.83
N ARG A 191 -9.43 -8.27 -10.07
CA ARG A 191 -8.21 -7.49 -9.84
C ARG A 191 -7.46 -7.25 -11.15
N LEU A 192 -7.32 -8.30 -11.97
CA LEU A 192 -6.67 -8.23 -13.28
C LEU A 192 -7.40 -7.28 -14.24
N VAL A 193 -8.72 -7.37 -14.33
CA VAL A 193 -9.55 -6.47 -15.15
C VAL A 193 -9.47 -5.04 -14.64
N SER A 194 -9.48 -4.83 -13.32
CA SER A 194 -9.27 -3.51 -12.72
C SER A 194 -7.90 -2.93 -13.11
N ALA A 195 -6.85 -3.76 -13.15
CA ALA A 195 -5.52 -3.35 -13.59
C ALA A 195 -5.51 -2.94 -15.07
N TYR A 196 -6.08 -3.76 -15.95
CA TYR A 196 -6.19 -3.47 -17.37
C TYR A 196 -6.94 -2.16 -17.64
N ARG A 197 -8.15 -2.01 -17.07
CA ARG A 197 -8.96 -0.79 -17.20
C ARG A 197 -8.19 0.42 -16.71
N ASN A 198 -7.55 0.32 -15.55
CA ASN A 198 -6.79 1.45 -15.03
C ASN A 198 -5.59 1.81 -15.91
N LYS A 199 -4.91 0.87 -16.57
CA LYS A 199 -3.65 1.13 -17.27
C LYS A 199 -3.74 1.30 -18.78
N PHE A 200 -4.79 0.77 -19.42
CA PHE A 200 -4.89 0.75 -20.88
C PHE A 200 -6.15 1.39 -21.44
N THR A 201 -7.19 1.67 -20.63
CA THR A 201 -8.42 2.31 -21.17
C THR A 201 -8.50 3.81 -20.89
N LEU A 202 -7.59 4.36 -20.08
CA LEU A 202 -7.58 5.78 -19.72
C LEU A 202 -6.50 6.50 -20.52
N ARG A 203 -6.92 7.40 -21.43
CA ARG A 203 -6.04 8.06 -22.41
C ARG A 203 -4.81 8.76 -21.81
N TYR A 204 -4.91 9.26 -20.59
CA TYR A 204 -3.84 9.98 -19.91
C TYR A 204 -2.69 9.08 -19.40
N ASN A 205 -2.83 7.75 -19.38
CA ASN A 205 -1.77 6.83 -18.92
C ASN A 205 -0.70 6.55 -19.99
N THR A 206 -0.20 7.63 -20.61
CA THR A 206 0.75 7.58 -21.73
C THR A 206 2.02 6.79 -21.40
N SER A 207 2.51 6.85 -20.16
CA SER A 207 3.70 6.08 -19.73
C SER A 207 3.49 4.56 -19.82
N PHE A 208 2.31 4.06 -19.42
CA PHE A 208 1.97 2.64 -19.53
C PHE A 208 1.70 2.23 -20.98
N HIS A 209 1.00 3.09 -21.73
CA HIS A 209 0.73 2.85 -23.15
C HIS A 209 2.04 2.75 -23.95
N LYS A 210 2.99 3.65 -23.71
CA LYS A 210 4.30 3.60 -24.37
C LYS A 210 5.13 2.40 -23.92
N ARG A 211 5.23 2.14 -22.61
CA ARG A 211 6.11 1.09 -22.06
C ARG A 211 5.60 -0.33 -22.33
N TYR A 212 4.30 -0.57 -22.15
CA TYR A 212 3.69 -1.89 -22.27
C TYR A 212 2.78 -1.98 -23.49
N GLY A 213 1.96 -0.97 -23.73
CA GLY A 213 0.95 -1.03 -24.79
C GLY A 213 1.54 -1.17 -26.18
N THR A 214 2.54 -0.37 -26.54
CA THR A 214 3.20 -0.47 -27.86
C THR A 214 3.85 -1.85 -28.06
N LYS A 215 4.43 -2.41 -27.00
CA LYS A 215 5.03 -3.75 -27.01
C LYS A 215 3.98 -4.84 -27.23
N ILE A 216 2.86 -4.76 -26.51
CA ILE A 216 1.74 -5.70 -26.64
C ILE A 216 1.17 -5.64 -28.05
N VAL A 217 0.86 -4.44 -28.56
CA VAL A 217 0.34 -4.25 -29.93
C VAL A 217 1.31 -4.82 -30.96
N ARG A 218 2.60 -4.51 -30.87
CA ARG A 218 3.62 -5.02 -31.82
C ARG A 218 3.70 -6.53 -31.86
N ARG A 219 3.54 -7.22 -30.73
CA ARG A 219 3.73 -8.67 -30.65
C ARG A 219 2.46 -9.45 -31.02
N TYR A 220 1.28 -8.97 -30.65
CA TYR A 220 0.05 -9.77 -30.73
C TYR A 220 -0.99 -9.25 -31.72
N ARG A 221 -0.93 -7.98 -32.15
CA ARG A 221 -1.92 -7.42 -33.08
C ARG A 221 -1.52 -7.64 -34.53
N LYS A 222 -2.33 -8.43 -35.25
CA LYS A 222 -2.22 -8.57 -36.71
C LYS A 222 -2.68 -7.28 -37.40
N ASN A 223 -1.94 -6.84 -38.42
CA ASN A 223 -2.24 -5.65 -39.22
C ASN A 223 -2.44 -4.36 -38.38
N ALA A 224 -1.58 -4.15 -37.40
CA ALA A 224 -1.66 -2.96 -36.54
C ALA A 224 -1.42 -1.67 -37.35
N THR A 225 -2.24 -0.64 -37.09
CA THR A 225 -2.04 0.69 -37.68
C THR A 225 -0.78 1.34 -37.13
N THR A 226 -0.20 2.27 -37.89
CA THR A 226 0.95 3.08 -37.45
C THR A 226 0.66 3.78 -36.12
N GLU A 227 -0.55 4.32 -35.95
CA GLU A 227 -0.96 4.98 -34.71
C GLU A 227 -1.01 4.03 -33.52
N ALA A 228 -1.51 2.80 -33.68
CA ALA A 228 -1.52 1.80 -32.61
C ALA A 228 -0.08 1.39 -32.22
N LEU A 229 0.80 1.21 -33.20
CA LEU A 229 2.21 0.84 -32.98
C LEU A 229 3.03 1.94 -32.30
N GLN A 230 2.65 3.20 -32.51
CA GLN A 230 3.29 4.36 -31.90
C GLN A 230 2.70 4.69 -30.53
N SER A 231 1.37 4.69 -30.38
CA SER A 231 0.70 5.13 -29.16
C SER A 231 0.59 4.01 -28.12
N GLY A 232 0.20 2.80 -28.52
CA GLY A 232 -0.14 1.69 -27.62
C GLY A 232 -1.33 1.99 -26.71
N ALA A 233 -2.18 2.96 -27.05
CA ALA A 233 -3.27 3.45 -26.19
C ALA A 233 -4.59 2.68 -26.36
N ASP A 234 -4.65 1.74 -27.29
CA ASP A 234 -5.84 1.00 -27.69
C ASP A 234 -5.65 -0.53 -27.55
N VAL A 235 -4.76 -0.96 -26.67
CA VAL A 235 -4.52 -2.39 -26.35
C VAL A 235 -5.84 -3.06 -26.02
N LYS A 236 -6.12 -4.21 -26.61
CA LYS A 236 -7.30 -5.04 -26.31
C LYS A 236 -7.01 -5.97 -25.14
N PHE A 237 -8.05 -6.30 -24.37
CA PHE A 237 -7.89 -7.20 -23.21
C PHE A 237 -7.36 -8.58 -23.62
N GLN A 238 -7.74 -9.09 -24.78
CA GLN A 238 -7.22 -10.36 -25.31
C GLN A 238 -5.70 -10.30 -25.58
N GLU A 239 -5.21 -9.22 -26.16
CA GLU A 239 -3.77 -9.03 -26.40
C GLU A 239 -3.01 -8.88 -25.07
N PHE A 240 -3.61 -8.22 -24.09
CA PHE A 240 -3.06 -8.13 -22.74
C PHE A 240 -3.04 -9.49 -22.04
N ALA A 241 -4.10 -10.29 -22.14
CA ALA A 241 -4.17 -11.64 -21.60
C ALA A 241 -3.06 -12.53 -22.20
N GLU A 242 -2.90 -12.49 -23.53
CA GLU A 242 -1.87 -13.23 -24.25
C GLU A 242 -0.46 -12.80 -23.83
N TYR A 243 -0.24 -11.50 -23.66
CA TYR A 243 1.01 -10.96 -23.12
C TYR A 243 1.38 -11.55 -21.75
N LEU A 244 0.41 -11.76 -20.84
CA LEU A 244 0.70 -12.26 -19.50
C LEU A 244 1.11 -13.74 -19.47
N VAL A 245 0.53 -14.54 -20.36
CA VAL A 245 0.76 -15.99 -20.41
C VAL A 245 1.87 -16.39 -21.38
N ASP A 246 2.37 -15.45 -22.19
CA ASP A 246 3.52 -15.65 -23.08
C ASP A 246 4.81 -16.00 -22.29
N PRO A 247 5.39 -17.20 -22.50
CA PRO A 247 6.65 -17.60 -21.87
C PRO A 247 7.84 -16.70 -22.25
N GLY A 248 7.80 -16.04 -23.41
CA GLY A 248 8.79 -15.04 -23.79
C GLY A 248 8.74 -13.85 -22.83
N THR A 249 7.55 -13.27 -22.66
CA THR A 249 7.31 -12.16 -21.74
C THR A 249 7.75 -12.47 -20.31
N GLN A 250 7.42 -13.65 -19.79
CA GLN A 250 7.79 -14.02 -18.41
C GLN A 250 9.29 -14.23 -18.20
N ARG A 251 10.04 -14.60 -19.26
CA ARG A 251 11.50 -14.74 -19.21
C ARG A 251 12.23 -13.41 -19.32
N GLU A 252 11.65 -12.43 -20.02
CA GLU A 252 12.28 -11.12 -20.23
C GLU A 252 12.38 -10.31 -18.93
N ALA A 253 11.32 -10.31 -18.12
CA ALA A 253 11.29 -9.61 -16.83
C ALA A 253 10.12 -10.09 -15.96
N PRO A 254 10.20 -9.90 -14.62
CA PRO A 254 9.03 -10.05 -13.76
C PRO A 254 7.86 -9.19 -14.24
N LEU A 255 6.64 -9.72 -14.12
CA LEU A 255 5.42 -8.97 -14.41
C LEU A 255 5.34 -7.70 -13.53
N ASN A 256 4.74 -6.64 -14.09
CA ASN A 256 4.52 -5.40 -13.37
C ASN A 256 3.61 -5.64 -12.15
N GLU A 257 3.86 -4.90 -11.07
CA GLU A 257 3.12 -5.04 -9.79
C GLU A 257 1.60 -4.95 -9.93
N HIS A 258 1.08 -4.23 -10.94
CA HIS A 258 -0.36 -4.09 -11.14
C HIS A 258 -1.06 -5.37 -11.58
N TRP A 259 -0.34 -6.30 -12.21
CA TRP A 259 -0.83 -7.60 -12.68
C TRP A 259 0.10 -8.74 -12.26
N GLN A 260 0.89 -8.53 -11.21
CA GLN A 260 1.64 -9.59 -10.54
C GLN A 260 0.73 -10.31 -9.54
N THR A 261 0.98 -11.56 -9.22
CA THR A 261 0.21 -12.31 -8.20
C THR A 261 0.46 -11.77 -6.80
N VAL A 262 -0.53 -11.85 -5.92
CA VAL A 262 -0.39 -11.50 -4.50
C VAL A 262 0.69 -12.36 -3.85
N TYR A 263 0.71 -13.66 -4.19
CA TYR A 263 1.75 -14.59 -3.76
C TYR A 263 3.17 -14.05 -4.03
N SER A 264 3.41 -13.51 -5.23
CA SER A 264 4.71 -12.98 -5.62
C SER A 264 5.03 -11.61 -5.03
N LEU A 265 4.01 -10.79 -4.72
CA LEU A 265 4.20 -9.44 -4.18
C LEU A 265 4.42 -9.43 -2.67
N CYS A 266 3.70 -10.29 -1.95
CA CYS A 266 3.62 -10.28 -0.49
C CYS A 266 4.29 -11.49 0.15
N HIS A 267 4.69 -12.51 -0.62
CA HIS A 267 5.40 -13.69 -0.10
C HIS A 267 4.74 -14.34 1.13
N PRO A 268 3.41 -14.60 1.14
CA PRO A 268 2.68 -15.10 2.31
C PRO A 268 3.11 -16.48 2.83
N CYS A 269 3.89 -17.25 2.06
CA CYS A 269 4.51 -18.48 2.55
C CYS A 269 5.85 -18.28 3.27
N HIS A 270 6.41 -17.08 3.22
CA HIS A 270 7.64 -16.69 3.92
C HIS A 270 7.38 -15.65 5.01
N ILE A 271 6.31 -14.85 4.85
CA ILE A 271 5.88 -13.84 5.80
C ILE A 271 4.56 -14.29 6.39
N HIS A 272 4.53 -14.54 7.71
CA HIS A 272 3.30 -14.88 8.40
C HIS A 272 2.44 -13.62 8.55
N TYR A 273 1.33 -13.53 7.83
CA TYR A 273 0.40 -12.42 7.97
C TYR A 273 -0.61 -12.70 9.09
N ASP A 274 -0.74 -11.74 10.00
CA ASP A 274 -1.64 -11.79 11.14
C ASP A 274 -3.09 -11.45 10.72
N LEU A 275 -3.30 -10.73 9.62
CA LEU A 275 -4.64 -10.47 9.11
C LEU A 275 -4.69 -10.47 7.58
N VAL A 276 -5.65 -11.21 7.04
CA VAL A 276 -5.98 -11.22 5.61
C VAL A 276 -7.37 -10.61 5.43
N GLY A 277 -7.40 -9.39 4.91
CA GLY A 277 -8.62 -8.69 4.53
C GLY A 277 -9.02 -9.01 3.09
N LYS A 278 -10.31 -8.92 2.79
CA LYS A 278 -10.86 -9.14 1.45
C LYS A 278 -11.47 -7.84 0.91
N TYR A 279 -11.34 -7.61 -0.40
CA TYR A 279 -11.91 -6.44 -1.06
C TYR A 279 -13.44 -6.43 -0.98
N GLU A 280 -14.03 -7.61 -0.90
CA GLU A 280 -15.47 -7.84 -0.75
C GLU A 280 -15.98 -7.36 0.62
N THR A 281 -15.17 -7.49 1.68
CA THR A 281 -15.44 -7.06 3.07
C THR A 281 -14.50 -5.95 3.53
N LEU A 282 -14.11 -5.08 2.58
CA LEU A 282 -12.98 -4.16 2.74
C LEU A 282 -13.15 -3.21 3.93
N GLU A 283 -14.35 -2.65 4.10
CA GLU A 283 -14.59 -1.63 5.13
C GLU A 283 -14.61 -2.27 6.52
N GLU A 284 -15.29 -3.40 6.67
CA GLU A 284 -15.37 -4.15 7.92
C GLU A 284 -13.98 -4.61 8.37
N ASP A 285 -13.23 -5.25 7.47
CA ASP A 285 -11.89 -5.75 7.74
C ASP A 285 -10.90 -4.60 8.02
N ALA A 286 -11.01 -3.47 7.30
CA ALA A 286 -10.14 -2.32 7.53
C ALA A 286 -10.42 -1.65 8.87
N ASN A 287 -11.69 -1.47 9.22
CA ASN A 287 -12.08 -0.93 10.52
C ASN A 287 -11.62 -1.85 11.66
N TYR A 288 -11.61 -3.17 11.46
CA TYR A 288 -11.08 -4.11 12.45
C TYR A 288 -9.57 -3.91 12.66
N VAL A 289 -8.77 -3.76 11.59
CA VAL A 289 -7.34 -3.42 11.70
C VAL A 289 -7.13 -2.11 12.47
N LEU A 290 -7.91 -1.07 12.16
CA LEU A 290 -7.79 0.24 12.83
C LEU A 290 -8.16 0.18 14.32
N LYS A 291 -9.15 -0.64 14.69
CA LYS A 291 -9.49 -0.91 16.09
C LYS A 291 -8.34 -1.61 16.82
N LEU A 292 -7.75 -2.65 16.22
CA LEU A 292 -6.59 -3.35 16.79
C LEU A 292 -5.39 -2.41 17.00
N ALA A 293 -5.18 -1.49 16.06
CA ALA A 293 -4.12 -0.48 16.14
C ALA A 293 -4.39 0.65 17.16
N GLY A 294 -5.52 0.62 17.89
CA GLY A 294 -5.85 1.65 18.88
C GLY A 294 -6.31 2.99 18.28
N VAL A 295 -6.59 3.02 16.98
CA VAL A 295 -6.96 4.23 16.21
C VAL A 295 -8.38 4.15 15.66
N GLY A 296 -9.30 3.55 16.41
CA GLY A 296 -10.69 3.31 15.98
C GLY A 296 -11.52 4.57 15.66
N SER A 297 -11.04 5.76 16.00
CA SER A 297 -11.64 7.04 15.58
C SER A 297 -11.35 7.37 14.11
N LEU A 298 -10.25 6.86 13.55
CA LEU A 298 -9.95 6.96 12.13
C LEU A 298 -10.87 6.01 11.34
N ARG A 299 -11.47 6.51 10.27
CA ARG A 299 -12.34 5.72 9.38
C ARG A 299 -11.62 5.38 8.09
N PHE A 300 -11.81 4.15 7.62
CA PHE A 300 -11.29 3.75 6.32
C PHE A 300 -12.07 4.45 5.19
N PRO A 301 -11.40 5.01 4.17
CA PRO A 301 -12.12 5.73 3.12
C PRO A 301 -12.97 4.82 2.24
N THR A 302 -14.26 5.16 2.11
CA THR A 302 -15.24 4.46 1.28
C THR A 302 -15.46 5.19 -0.04
N TYR A 303 -15.46 4.47 -1.16
CA TYR A 303 -15.83 5.02 -2.48
C TYR A 303 -17.18 4.50 -2.94
N ALA A 304 -17.82 5.25 -3.85
CA ALA A 304 -19.04 4.83 -4.52
C ALA A 304 -18.87 3.47 -5.21
N LYS A 305 -19.83 2.56 -4.94
CA LYS A 305 -19.84 1.18 -5.48
C LYS A 305 -19.74 1.14 -7.01
N SER A 306 -20.18 2.18 -7.71
CA SER A 306 -20.19 2.31 -9.18
C SER A 306 -18.81 2.26 -9.85
N THR A 307 -17.72 2.52 -9.12
CA THR A 307 -16.36 2.49 -9.67
C THR A 307 -15.70 1.11 -9.58
N ARG A 308 -16.30 0.17 -8.85
CA ARG A 308 -15.76 -1.17 -8.63
C ARG A 308 -15.86 -1.98 -9.93
N THR A 309 -14.78 -2.68 -10.27
CA THR A 309 -14.89 -3.82 -11.19
C THR A 309 -15.72 -4.89 -10.48
N THR A 310 -16.61 -5.58 -11.17
CA THR A 310 -17.48 -6.63 -10.59
C THR A 310 -17.25 -7.93 -11.34
N ASP A 311 -17.67 -9.05 -10.75
CA ASP A 311 -17.72 -10.36 -11.39
C ASP A 311 -18.36 -10.30 -12.80
N GLN A 312 -19.53 -9.67 -12.93
CA GLN A 312 -20.19 -9.48 -14.23
C GLN A 312 -19.32 -8.73 -15.23
N MET A 313 -18.60 -7.70 -14.79
CA MET A 313 -17.68 -6.97 -15.65
C MET A 313 -16.48 -7.82 -16.05
N ALA A 314 -15.94 -8.60 -15.11
CA ALA A 314 -14.86 -9.53 -15.42
C ALA A 314 -15.33 -10.57 -16.46
N ALA A 315 -16.52 -11.14 -16.28
CA ALA A 315 -17.12 -12.07 -17.24
C ALA A 315 -17.18 -11.49 -18.67
N MET A 316 -17.58 -10.23 -18.83
CA MET A 316 -17.62 -9.56 -20.15
C MET A 316 -16.24 -9.50 -20.81
N PHE A 317 -15.18 -9.22 -20.05
CA PHE A 317 -13.82 -9.21 -20.57
C PHE A 317 -13.32 -10.61 -20.94
N PHE A 318 -13.66 -11.62 -20.14
CA PHE A 318 -13.25 -13.02 -20.37
C PHE A 318 -14.03 -13.71 -21.50
N ASN A 319 -15.21 -13.22 -21.88
CA ASN A 319 -16.03 -13.82 -22.94
C ASN A 319 -15.31 -13.89 -24.31
N ASN A 320 -14.43 -12.92 -24.60
CA ASN A 320 -13.67 -12.86 -25.84
C ASN A 320 -12.29 -13.53 -25.75
N ILE A 321 -12.02 -14.28 -24.68
CA ILE A 321 -10.76 -15.01 -24.45
C ILE A 321 -10.97 -16.49 -24.74
N SER A 322 -10.04 -17.14 -25.46
CA SER A 322 -10.14 -18.57 -25.76
C SER A 322 -10.03 -19.43 -24.49
N SER A 323 -10.65 -20.61 -24.47
CA SER A 323 -10.57 -21.56 -23.34
C SER A 323 -9.13 -21.88 -22.94
N HIS A 324 -8.25 -22.04 -23.92
CA HIS A 324 -6.83 -22.26 -23.71
C HIS A 324 -6.17 -21.09 -22.97
N GLN A 325 -6.37 -19.85 -23.44
CA GLN A 325 -5.83 -18.65 -22.78
C GLN A 325 -6.42 -18.45 -21.39
N GLN A 326 -7.72 -18.72 -21.19
CA GLN A 326 -8.35 -18.68 -19.87
C GLN A 326 -7.71 -19.70 -18.91
N SER A 327 -7.43 -20.91 -19.39
CA SER A 327 -6.77 -21.95 -18.60
C SER A 327 -5.34 -21.55 -18.23
N GLN A 328 -4.58 -20.97 -19.16
CA GLN A 328 -3.24 -20.46 -18.88
C GLN A 328 -3.25 -19.30 -17.87
N LEU A 329 -4.19 -18.35 -18.00
CA LEU A 329 -4.38 -17.27 -17.04
C LEU A 329 -4.76 -17.82 -15.66
N TYR A 330 -5.66 -18.82 -15.61
CA TYR A 330 -6.02 -19.45 -14.35
C TYR A 330 -4.78 -20.09 -13.71
N GLN A 331 -3.96 -20.83 -14.46
CA GLN A 331 -2.72 -21.40 -13.91
C GLN A 331 -1.77 -20.32 -13.39
N LEU A 332 -1.65 -19.18 -14.07
CA LEU A 332 -0.82 -18.05 -13.62
C LEU A 332 -1.26 -17.51 -12.25
N TYR A 333 -2.57 -17.42 -11.99
CA TYR A 333 -3.14 -16.89 -10.74
C TYR A 333 -3.65 -17.97 -9.77
N LYS A 334 -3.48 -19.27 -10.09
CA LYS A 334 -4.08 -20.40 -9.37
C LYS A 334 -3.76 -20.38 -7.88
N LEU A 335 -2.53 -20.03 -7.54
CA LEU A 335 -2.11 -20.00 -6.15
C LEU A 335 -2.83 -18.89 -5.36
N ASP A 336 -3.10 -17.72 -5.96
CA ASP A 336 -3.90 -16.68 -5.31
C ASP A 336 -5.35 -17.14 -5.09
N PHE A 337 -5.96 -17.84 -6.06
CA PHE A 337 -7.30 -18.42 -5.89
C PHE A 337 -7.38 -19.36 -4.69
N LEU A 338 -6.46 -20.34 -4.63
CA LEU A 338 -6.44 -21.34 -3.56
C LEU A 338 -6.10 -20.71 -2.21
N MET A 339 -5.06 -19.88 -2.17
CA MET A 339 -4.53 -19.29 -0.95
C MET A 339 -5.51 -18.38 -0.23
N PHE A 340 -6.35 -17.68 -0.99
CA PHE A 340 -7.32 -16.74 -0.44
C PHE A 340 -8.76 -17.25 -0.50
N ASN A 341 -8.94 -18.55 -0.77
CA ASN A 341 -10.23 -19.23 -0.87
C ASN A 341 -11.22 -18.45 -1.74
N TYR A 342 -10.83 -18.19 -2.99
CA TYR A 342 -11.72 -17.70 -4.04
C TYR A 342 -12.15 -18.88 -4.90
N SER A 343 -13.45 -18.95 -5.21
CA SER A 343 -13.97 -19.95 -6.14
C SER A 343 -13.50 -19.66 -7.56
N ILE A 344 -13.37 -20.72 -8.37
CA ILE A 344 -13.16 -20.57 -9.81
C ILE A 344 -14.40 -19.86 -10.40
N PRO A 345 -14.25 -18.74 -11.11
CA PRO A 345 -15.39 -18.03 -11.69
C PRO A 345 -16.16 -18.92 -12.68
N SER A 346 -17.49 -18.94 -12.57
CA SER A 346 -18.36 -19.82 -13.36
C SER A 346 -18.36 -19.49 -14.86
N TYR A 347 -17.95 -18.28 -15.23
CA TYR A 347 -17.81 -17.87 -16.62
C TYR A 347 -16.55 -18.41 -17.31
N LEU A 348 -15.64 -19.06 -16.57
CA LEU A 348 -14.43 -19.63 -17.15
C LEU A 348 -14.70 -20.95 -17.87
N LYS A 349 -14.09 -21.10 -19.04
CA LYS A 349 -14.13 -22.31 -19.86
C LYS A 349 -12.77 -23.01 -19.75
N LEU A 350 -12.59 -23.75 -18.65
CA LEU A 350 -11.36 -24.51 -18.40
C LEU A 350 -11.41 -25.84 -19.17
N GLN A 351 -10.34 -26.16 -19.90
CA GLN A 351 -10.19 -27.41 -20.66
C GLN A 351 -9.03 -28.24 -20.14
#